data_AF-A0A3D5L1C8-F1
#
_entry.id   AF-A0A3D5L1C8-F1
#
_cell.length_a   1.000
_cell.length_b   1.000
_cell.length_c   1.000
_cell.angle_alpha   90.00
_cell.angle_beta   90.00
_cell.angle_gamma   90.00
#
_symmetry.space_group_name_H-M   'P 1'
#
loop_
_entity.id
_entity.type
_entity.pdbx_description
1 polymer ?
#
loop_
_entity_poly.entity_id
_entity_poly.type
_entity_poly.pdbx_seq_one_letter_code
_entity_poly.pdbx_strand_id
1 'polypeptide(L)' 'MISLQVANKGLFMSKLLASDAFDSYLMEEAVIKMAAVFSIDGHLNKDFFESAVWDDPAQRPYDFVRWQDVRKYCFEIIKG' A
#
# COMPACT_ATOMS: atom_id res chain seq x y z
N MET A 1 3.57 1.39 18.29
CA MET A 1 3.09 2.13 17.09
C MET A 1 3.25 3.61 17.36
N ILE A 2 3.90 4.37 16.47
CA ILE A 2 4.02 5.83 16.58
C ILE A 2 3.01 6.43 15.60
N SER A 3 2.18 7.35 16.07
CA SER A 3 1.28 8.12 15.21
C SER A 3 1.93 9.45 14.87
N LEU A 4 2.03 9.76 13.58
CA LEU A 4 2.57 11.02 13.08
C LEU A 4 1.48 11.75 12.32
N GLN A 5 1.30 13.04 12.65
CA GLN A 5 0.40 13.90 11.92
C GLN A 5 1.16 14.66 10.83
N VAL A 6 0.70 14.53 9.59
CA VAL A 6 1.27 15.24 8.44
C VAL A 6 0.90 16.73 8.50
N ALA A 7 1.89 17.61 8.62
CA ALA A 7 1.69 19.05 8.64
C ALA A 7 1.36 19.63 7.25
N ASN A 8 2.15 19.30 6.23
CA ASN A 8 1.93 19.75 4.85
C ASN A 8 1.28 18.64 4.03
N LYS A 9 -0.06 18.61 4.04
CA LYS A 9 -0.85 17.59 3.34
C LYS A 9 -0.62 17.60 1.84
N GLY A 10 -0.55 18.77 1.20
CA GLY A 10 -0.41 18.87 -0.27
C GLY A 10 0.91 18.26 -0.75
N LEU A 11 2.02 18.67 -0.14
CA LEU A 11 3.35 18.12 -0.47
C LEU A 11 3.40 16.62 -0.17
N PHE A 12 2.94 16.21 1.01
CA PHE A 12 2.95 14.80 1.38
C PHE A 12 2.12 13.94 0.44
N MET A 13 0.90 14.34 0.10
CA MET A 13 0.05 13.57 -0.82
C MET A 13 0.65 13.50 -2.22
N SER A 14 1.28 14.57 -2.72
CA SER A 14 2.03 14.50 -3.99
C SER A 14 3.17 13.49 -3.94
N LYS A 15 3.87 13.38 -2.81
CA LYS A 15 4.94 12.41 -2.63
C LYS A 15 4.42 10.99 -2.45
N LEU A 16 3.36 10.84 -1.67
CA LEU A 16 2.73 9.55 -1.38
C LEU A 16 2.11 8.95 -2.63
N LEU A 17 1.33 9.71 -3.39
CA LEU A 17 0.52 9.17 -4.49
C LEU A 17 1.13 9.37 -5.88
N ALA A 18 1.99 10.36 -6.07
CA ALA A 18 2.49 10.76 -7.39
C ALA A 18 4.04 10.76 -7.50
N SER A 19 4.74 10.11 -6.56
CA SER A 19 6.19 9.93 -6.63
C SER A 19 6.62 8.58 -6.09
N ASP A 20 7.87 8.20 -6.37
CA ASP A 20 8.53 6.96 -5.97
C ASP A 20 9.10 6.96 -4.54
N ALA A 21 8.91 8.06 -3.80
CA ALA A 21 9.49 8.26 -2.47
C ALA A 21 9.17 7.15 -1.45
N PHE A 22 8.08 6.40 -1.66
CA PHE A 22 7.63 5.33 -0.77
C PHE A 22 7.60 3.96 -1.47
N ASP A 23 8.13 3.81 -2.68
CA ASP A 23 7.90 2.60 -3.49
C ASP A 23 8.44 1.31 -2.85
N SER A 24 9.52 1.41 -2.06
CA SER A 24 10.09 0.30 -1.31
C SER A 24 9.42 0.02 0.03
N TYR A 25 8.49 0.88 0.47
CA TYR A 25 7.84 0.74 1.77
C TYR A 25 6.79 -0.37 1.71
N LEU A 26 6.73 -1.15 2.77
CA LEU A 26 5.72 -2.18 2.96
C LEU A 26 4.47 -1.56 3.58
N MET A 27 3.31 -1.93 3.05
CA MET A 27 2.02 -1.46 3.55
C MET A 27 1.34 -2.58 4.34
N GLU A 28 0.98 -2.31 5.59
CA GLU A 28 0.19 -3.24 6.43
C GLU A 28 -1.32 -3.05 6.16
N GLU A 29 -1.80 -1.80 6.19
CA GLU A 29 -3.19 -1.45 5.94
C GLU A 29 -3.28 -0.05 5.32
N ALA A 30 -4.26 0.19 4.45
CA ALA A 30 -4.68 1.52 4.05
C ALA A 30 -6.19 1.71 4.19
N VAL A 31 -6.59 2.80 4.85
CA VAL A 31 -8.00 3.18 5.03
C VAL A 31 -8.26 4.55 4.41
N ILE A 32 -9.06 4.59 3.35
CA ILE A 32 -9.45 5.80 2.64
C ILE A 32 -10.92 6.12 2.99
N LYS A 33 -11.15 7.29 3.58
CA LYS A 33 -12.48 7.74 4.03
C LYS A 33 -12.95 8.93 3.19
N MET A 34 -13.89 8.68 2.28
CA MET A 34 -14.51 9.69 1.41
C MET A 34 -16.04 9.56 1.45
N ALA A 35 -16.72 9.48 0.30
CA ALA A 35 -18.16 9.16 0.24
C ALA A 35 -18.47 7.74 0.71
N ALA A 36 -17.51 6.83 0.54
CA ALA A 36 -17.48 5.49 1.13
C ALA A 36 -16.15 5.27 1.84
N VAL A 37 -16.09 4.25 2.69
CA VAL A 37 -14.85 3.79 3.32
C VAL A 37 -14.29 2.65 2.49
N PHE A 38 -13.08 2.83 1.99
CA PHE A 38 -12.31 1.79 1.32
C PHE A 38 -11.21 1.34 2.27
N SER A 39 -11.15 0.04 2.54
CA SER A 39 -10.06 -0.58 3.30
C SER A 39 -9.30 -1.53 2.38
N ILE A 40 -7.98 -1.48 2.47
CA ILE A 40 -7.05 -2.33 1.74
C ILE A 40 -6.17 -3.01 2.77
N ASP A 41 -6.25 -4.33 2.80
CA ASP A 41 -5.32 -5.19 3.54
C ASP A 41 -4.04 -5.36 2.71
N GLY A 42 -2.90 -5.03 3.30
CA GLY A 42 -1.61 -5.14 2.65
C GLY A 42 -0.93 -6.50 2.78
N HIS A 43 -1.48 -7.43 3.58
CA HIS A 43 -0.94 -8.77 3.68
C HIS A 43 -1.08 -9.52 2.35
N LEU A 44 -0.01 -10.22 1.94
CA LEU A 44 -0.08 -11.07 0.76
C LEU A 44 -1.04 -12.23 1.00
N ASN A 45 -2.03 -12.35 0.11
CA ASN A 45 -3.03 -13.40 0.21
C ASN A 45 -2.45 -14.75 -0.21
N LYS A 46 -2.22 -15.63 0.76
CA LYS A 46 -1.72 -16.99 0.53
C LYS A 46 -2.55 -17.79 -0.47
N ASP A 47 -3.87 -17.65 -0.43
CA ASP A 47 -4.79 -18.42 -1.26
C ASP A 47 -4.79 -17.96 -2.73
N PHE A 48 -4.20 -16.79 -3.01
CA PHE A 48 -4.04 -16.27 -4.37
C PHE A 48 -2.78 -16.80 -5.07
N PHE A 49 -1.71 -17.08 -4.32
CA PHE A 49 -0.44 -17.53 -4.89
C PHE A 49 -0.37 -19.05 -4.98
N GLU A 50 0.31 -19.56 -6.00
CA GLU A 50 0.64 -20.99 -6.07
C GLU A 50 1.61 -21.37 -4.95
N SER A 51 1.50 -22.58 -4.41
CA SER A 51 2.35 -23.04 -3.29
C SER A 51 3.85 -22.89 -3.58
N ALA A 52 4.27 -23.14 -4.83
CA ALA A 52 5.66 -23.00 -5.24
C ALA A 52 6.19 -21.56 -5.14
N VAL A 53 5.33 -20.55 -5.35
CA VAL A 53 5.65 -19.13 -5.19
C VAL A 53 5.63 -18.74 -3.71
N TRP A 54 4.68 -19.30 -2.95
CA TRP A 54 4.50 -18.97 -1.53
C TRP A 54 5.67 -19.45 -0.66
N ASP A 55 6.15 -20.66 -0.95
CA ASP A 55 7.21 -21.34 -0.21
C ASP A 55 8.63 -20.90 -0.62
N ASP A 56 8.75 -20.04 -1.63
CA ASP A 56 10.03 -19.45 -2.10
C ASP A 56 10.22 -18.01 -1.58
N PRO A 57 11.06 -17.79 -0.54
CA PRO A 57 11.33 -16.46 -0.02
C PRO A 57 12.01 -15.52 -1.02
N ALA A 58 12.65 -16.05 -2.08
CA ALA A 58 13.25 -15.21 -3.11
C ALA A 58 12.17 -14.55 -3.99
N GLN A 59 11.04 -15.22 -4.19
CA GLN A 59 9.90 -14.69 -4.94
C GLN A 59 9.01 -13.80 -4.08
N ARG A 60 8.95 -14.10 -2.78
CA ARG A 60 8.16 -13.35 -1.81
C ARG A 60 9.01 -12.94 -0.60
N PRO A 61 9.89 -11.93 -0.75
CA PRO A 61 10.80 -11.51 0.31
C PRO A 61 10.11 -10.83 1.50
N TYR A 62 8.82 -10.49 1.38
CA TYR A 62 8.05 -9.78 2.38
C TYR A 62 6.66 -10.40 2.54
N ASP A 63 6.06 -10.26 3.72
CA ASP A 63 4.67 -10.70 3.96
C ASP A 63 3.62 -9.68 3.52
N PHE A 64 4.08 -8.47 3.17
CA PHE A 64 3.26 -7.33 2.80
C PHE A 64 3.52 -6.91 1.35
N VAL A 65 2.50 -6.34 0.71
CA VAL A 65 2.64 -5.64 -0.55
C VAL A 65 3.50 -4.39 -0.39
N ARG A 66 4.23 -4.04 -1.45
CA ARG A 66 4.94 -2.76 -1.51
C ARG A 66 3.97 -1.66 -1.90
N TRP A 67 4.23 -0.45 -1.43
CA TRP A 67 3.40 0.70 -1.75
C TRP A 67 3.29 0.95 -3.26
N GLN A 68 4.37 0.77 -4.02
CA GLN A 68 4.36 0.93 -5.48
C GLN A 68 3.29 0.06 -6.17
N ASP A 69 3.02 -1.13 -5.63
CA ASP A 69 2.13 -2.13 -6.21
C ASP A 69 0.66 -1.73 -5.99
N VAL A 70 0.38 -0.95 -4.93
CA VAL A 70 -0.98 -0.53 -4.55
C VAL A 70 -1.28 0.95 -4.79
N ARG A 71 -0.25 1.81 -4.89
CA ARG A 71 -0.34 3.27 -4.98
C ARG A 71 -1.32 3.74 -6.05
N LYS A 72 -1.27 3.10 -7.23
CA LYS A 72 -2.15 3.47 -8.35
C LYS A 72 -3.62 3.26 -8.01
N TYR A 73 -3.97 2.16 -7.35
CA TYR A 73 -5.36 1.91 -6.95
C TYR A 73 -5.84 2.93 -5.90
N CYS A 74 -4.99 3.22 -4.90
CA CYS A 74 -5.27 4.27 -3.93
C CYS A 74 -5.50 5.63 -4.60
N PHE A 75 -4.66 5.98 -5.58
CA PHE A 75 -4.79 7.24 -6.32
C PHE A 75 -6.11 7.33 -7.10
N GLU A 76 -6.50 6.27 -7.82
CA GLU A 76 -7.77 6.26 -8.56
C GLU A 76 -8.98 6.36 -7.61
N ILE A 77 -8.96 5.65 -6.47
CA ILE A 77 -10.03 5.76 -5.45
C ILE A 77 -10.16 7.19 -4.93
N ILE A 78 -9.04 7.85 -4.66
CA ILE A 78 -9.02 9.22 -4.12
C ILE A 78 -9.48 10.25 -5.16
N LYS A 79 -9.18 9.99 -6.44
CA LYS A 79 -9.56 10.86 -7.54
C LYS A 79 -11.07 10.84 -7.82
N GLY A 80 -11.72 9.69 -7.61
CA GLY A 80 -13.16 9.48 -7.85
C GLY A 80 -13.45 8.96 -9.24
#